data_AF-A0A355DIX5-F1
#
_entry.id   AF-A0A355DIX5-F1
#
_cell.length_a   1.000
_cell.length_b   1.000
_cell.length_c   1.000
_cell.angle_alpha   90.00
_cell.angle_beta   90.00
_cell.angle_gamma   90.00
#
_symmetry.space_group_name_H-M   'P 1'
#
loop_
_entity.id
_entity.type
_entity.pdbx_description
1 polymer ?
#
loop_
_entity_poly.entity_id
_entity_poly.type
_entity_poly.pdbx_seq_one_letter_code
_entity_poly.pdbx_strand_id
1 'polypeptide(L)'
;EIHDLLVAELGDRGRLDWAATECGEMLERERDRRQPEDAWHRIKEARHLRGGARDVARSVAAWRERRAAEVDIPLRHVLSDLAVVAIAQRAPTTPEALKKVRGLDGRHFKGAVADGILRAVADVGDLPALPEDEGRPTAARRDLRAAVTLVSAWVGQLARDLAIDPVLVGTRSDIEAMVRGDADARMQTGWRHDLVGGPVDELLSGRAALAFDGRGELILIPRRP
;
A
#
# COMPACT_ATOMS: atom_id res chain seq x y z
N GLU A 1 -5.36 32.61 -3.97
CA GLU A 1 -5.55 32.73 -5.43
C GLU A 1 -5.77 31.39 -6.10
N ILE A 2 -4.75 30.54 -6.36
CA ILE A 2 -4.98 29.22 -7.02
C ILE A 2 -5.92 28.32 -6.21
N HIS A 3 -5.72 28.24 -4.90
CA HIS A 3 -6.58 27.48 -3.99
C HIS A 3 -8.07 27.86 -4.17
N ASP A 4 -8.36 29.16 -4.15
CA ASP A 4 -9.73 29.66 -4.15
C ASP A 4 -10.41 29.41 -5.50
N LEU A 5 -9.65 29.52 -6.60
CA LEU A 5 -10.11 29.15 -7.94
C LEU A 5 -10.46 27.66 -8.03
N LEU A 6 -9.60 26.78 -7.51
CA LEU A 6 -9.83 25.33 -7.54
C LEU A 6 -11.02 24.94 -6.65
N VAL A 7 -11.17 25.55 -5.49
CA VAL A 7 -12.32 25.30 -4.59
C VAL A 7 -13.63 25.71 -5.26
N ALA A 8 -13.66 26.87 -5.94
CA ALA A 8 -14.83 27.31 -6.70
C ALA A 8 -15.17 26.32 -7.83
N GLU A 9 -14.19 25.94 -8.66
CA GLU A 9 -14.41 24.99 -9.76
C GLU A 9 -14.87 23.61 -9.26
N LEU A 10 -14.29 23.11 -8.17
CA LEU A 10 -14.71 21.85 -7.56
C LEU A 10 -16.11 21.94 -6.95
N GLY A 11 -16.45 23.09 -6.35
CA GLY A 11 -17.79 23.38 -5.84
C GLY A 11 -18.84 23.36 -6.96
N ASP A 12 -18.59 24.07 -8.05
CA ASP A 12 -19.48 24.13 -9.22
C ASP A 12 -19.71 22.76 -9.86
N ARG A 13 -18.72 21.87 -9.78
CA ARG A 13 -18.81 20.49 -10.28
C ARG A 13 -19.35 19.48 -9.25
N GLY A 14 -19.61 19.90 -8.01
CA GLY A 14 -20.05 19.02 -6.92
C GLY A 14 -19.00 18.01 -6.47
N ARG A 15 -17.70 18.34 -6.59
CA ARG A 15 -16.56 17.43 -6.33
C ARG A 15 -15.66 17.87 -5.18
N LEU A 16 -16.06 18.88 -4.43
CA LEU A 16 -15.27 19.38 -3.31
C LEU A 16 -15.03 18.29 -2.25
N ASP A 17 -16.06 17.49 -1.93
CA ASP A 17 -15.94 16.39 -0.97
C ASP A 17 -15.04 15.25 -1.46
N TRP A 18 -15.00 15.02 -2.79
CA TRP A 18 -14.08 14.04 -3.37
C TRP A 18 -12.64 14.49 -3.14
N ALA A 19 -12.33 15.75 -3.44
CA ALA A 19 -11.01 16.31 -3.22
C ALA A 19 -10.62 16.29 -1.72
N ALA A 20 -11.54 16.64 -0.83
CA ALA A 20 -11.31 16.58 0.61
C ALA A 20 -10.98 15.15 1.08
N THR A 21 -11.70 14.15 0.56
CA THR A 21 -11.43 12.73 0.84
C THR A 21 -10.03 12.33 0.36
N GLU A 22 -9.65 12.69 -0.88
CA GLU A 22 -8.31 12.39 -1.40
C GLU A 22 -7.18 13.03 -0.58
N CYS A 23 -7.37 14.29 -0.16
CA CYS A 23 -6.42 14.97 0.70
C CYS A 23 -6.30 14.27 2.06
N GLY A 24 -7.43 13.85 2.66
CA GLY A 24 -7.45 13.06 3.89
C GLY A 24 -6.68 11.75 3.76
N GLU A 25 -7.02 10.94 2.76
CA GLU A 25 -6.33 9.66 2.47
C GLU A 25 -4.82 9.86 2.22
N MET A 26 -4.43 10.94 1.57
CA MET A 26 -3.01 11.26 1.35
C MET A 26 -2.31 11.59 2.68
N LEU A 27 -2.94 12.38 3.54
CA LEU A 27 -2.37 12.76 4.84
C LEU A 27 -2.24 11.55 5.78
N GLU A 28 -3.21 10.65 5.78
CA GLU A 28 -3.16 9.39 6.53
C GLU A 28 -2.04 8.48 6.03
N ARG A 29 -1.98 8.22 4.72
CA ARG A 29 -0.89 7.41 4.12
C ARG A 29 0.49 7.97 4.43
N GLU A 30 0.66 9.30 4.36
CA GLU A 30 1.94 9.93 4.69
C GLU A 30 2.23 9.95 6.20
N ARG A 31 1.22 9.88 7.07
CA ARG A 31 1.41 9.66 8.50
C ARG A 31 1.95 8.26 8.75
N ASP A 32 1.33 7.24 8.16
CA ASP A 32 1.73 5.84 8.34
C ASP A 32 3.11 5.57 7.75
N ARG A 33 3.39 6.11 6.56
CA ARG A 33 4.73 6.04 5.95
C ARG A 33 5.84 6.58 6.85
N ARG A 34 5.54 7.50 7.78
CA ARG A 34 6.53 8.07 8.69
C ARG A 34 6.71 7.27 9.98
N GLN A 35 5.92 6.22 10.21
CA GLN A 35 6.08 5.35 11.38
C GLN A 35 7.34 4.47 11.20
N PRO A 36 8.34 4.57 12.10
CA PRO A 36 9.54 3.73 12.04
C PRO A 36 9.23 2.24 11.95
N GLU A 37 8.18 1.80 12.63
CA GLU A 37 7.73 0.40 12.72
C GLU A 37 7.27 -0.17 11.37
N ASP A 38 6.94 0.69 10.40
CA ASP A 38 6.49 0.29 9.06
C ASP A 38 7.59 0.41 8.00
N ALA A 39 8.76 0.92 8.37
CA ALA A 39 9.86 1.17 7.42
C ALA A 39 10.36 -0.08 6.70
N TRP A 40 10.19 -1.26 7.32
CA TRP A 40 10.53 -2.54 6.70
C TRP A 40 9.72 -2.85 5.44
N HIS A 41 8.50 -2.31 5.28
CA HIS A 41 7.70 -2.44 4.06
C HIS A 41 8.37 -1.80 2.84
N ARG A 42 9.24 -0.80 3.04
CA ARG A 42 9.99 -0.15 1.96
C ARG A 42 11.19 -0.96 1.49
N ILE A 43 11.63 -1.94 2.29
CA ILE A 43 12.76 -2.81 1.96
C ILE A 43 12.21 -4.02 1.20
N LYS A 44 12.45 -4.06 -0.11
CA LYS A 44 11.87 -5.08 -1.01
C LYS A 44 12.10 -6.51 -0.50
N GLU A 45 13.31 -6.83 -0.09
CA GLU A 45 13.70 -8.16 0.38
C GLU A 45 13.13 -8.48 1.77
N ALA A 46 12.98 -7.48 2.64
CA ALA A 46 12.40 -7.68 3.98
C ALA A 46 10.91 -8.09 3.92
N ARG A 47 10.16 -7.61 2.92
CA ARG A 47 8.75 -8.02 2.67
C ARG A 47 8.58 -9.53 2.44
N HIS A 48 9.64 -10.22 2.02
CA HIS A 48 9.60 -11.67 1.76
C HIS A 48 9.99 -12.51 2.98
N LEU A 49 10.46 -11.88 4.07
CA LEU A 49 10.77 -12.57 5.32
C LEU A 49 9.47 -13.03 6.02
N ARG A 50 9.58 -14.09 6.81
CA ARG A 50 8.48 -14.72 7.55
C ARG A 50 8.92 -15.07 8.97
N GLY A 51 7.95 -15.20 9.88
CA GLY A 51 8.20 -15.50 11.30
C GLY A 51 9.18 -14.52 11.95
N GLY A 52 10.00 -15.02 12.87
CA GLY A 52 10.92 -14.18 13.65
C GLY A 52 11.90 -13.34 12.81
N ALA A 53 12.29 -13.78 11.62
CA ALA A 53 13.13 -12.96 10.73
C ALA A 53 12.40 -11.70 10.26
N ARG A 54 11.08 -11.75 10.04
CA ARG A 54 10.27 -10.58 9.73
C ARG A 54 10.23 -9.61 10.91
N ASP A 55 10.08 -10.13 12.11
CA ASP A 55 9.96 -9.32 13.32
C ASP A 55 11.30 -8.63 13.66
N VAL A 56 12.43 -9.33 13.47
CA VAL A 56 13.77 -8.72 13.57
C VAL A 56 13.95 -7.64 12.50
N ALA A 57 13.56 -7.88 11.25
CA ALA A 57 13.65 -6.87 10.19
C ALA A 57 12.84 -5.61 10.53
N ARG A 58 11.64 -5.79 11.07
CA ARG A 58 10.76 -4.71 11.54
C ARG A 58 11.44 -3.88 12.63
N SER A 59 11.94 -4.53 13.68
CA SER A 59 12.62 -3.85 14.79
C SER A 59 13.87 -3.10 14.34
N VAL A 60 14.73 -3.75 13.56
CA VAL A 60 16.00 -3.17 13.09
C VAL A 60 15.75 -2.03 12.09
N ALA A 61 14.75 -2.15 11.21
CA ALA A 61 14.38 -1.05 10.31
C ALA A 61 13.85 0.17 11.09
N ALA A 62 13.02 -0.06 12.12
CA ALA A 62 12.51 1.01 12.98
C ALA A 62 13.63 1.71 13.74
N TRP A 63 14.55 0.95 14.33
CA TRP A 63 15.74 1.52 14.96
C TRP A 63 16.57 2.35 13.98
N ARG A 64 16.77 1.86 12.75
CA ARG A 64 17.52 2.57 11.70
C ARG A 64 16.89 3.94 11.38
N GLU A 65 15.56 4.00 11.23
CA GLU A 65 14.84 5.26 10.99
C GLU A 65 15.05 6.26 12.13
N ARG A 66 14.84 5.81 13.38
CA ARG A 66 15.01 6.66 14.55
C ARG A 66 16.45 7.16 14.67
N ARG A 67 17.42 6.29 14.45
CA ARG A 67 18.84 6.66 14.51
C ARG A 67 19.22 7.65 13.41
N ALA A 68 18.77 7.41 12.18
CA ALA A 68 19.02 8.31 11.06
C ALA A 68 18.43 9.71 11.30
N ALA A 69 17.23 9.78 11.89
CA ALA A 69 16.61 11.04 12.29
C ALA A 69 17.36 11.73 13.44
N GLU A 70 17.81 10.97 14.45
CA GLU A 70 18.56 11.49 15.59
C GLU A 70 19.90 12.13 15.19
N VAL A 71 20.63 11.51 14.24
CA VAL A 71 21.93 12.03 13.77
C VAL A 71 21.87 12.81 12.47
N ASP A 72 20.66 13.01 11.93
CA ASP A 72 20.40 13.74 10.68
C ASP A 72 21.27 13.28 9.49
N ILE A 73 21.29 11.97 9.23
CA ILE A 73 21.98 11.40 8.06
C ILE A 73 21.07 10.45 7.27
N PRO A 74 21.33 10.24 5.97
CA PRO A 74 20.55 9.29 5.19
C PRO A 74 20.61 7.85 5.74
N LEU A 75 19.46 7.15 5.72
CA LEU A 75 19.28 5.79 6.26
C LEU A 75 20.39 4.81 5.86
N ARG A 76 20.81 4.84 4.58
CA ARG A 76 21.86 3.97 4.03
C ARG A 76 23.23 4.13 4.73
N HIS A 77 23.50 5.30 5.31
CA HIS A 77 24.73 5.56 6.04
C HIS A 77 24.69 5.00 7.47
N VAL A 78 23.50 4.83 8.04
CA VAL A 78 23.30 4.07 9.28
C VAL A 78 23.40 2.56 9.00
N LEU A 79 22.51 2.05 8.13
CA LEU A 79 22.50 0.66 7.69
C LEU A 79 21.90 0.54 6.28
N SER A 80 22.55 -0.22 5.41
CA SER A 80 21.99 -0.55 4.10
C SER A 80 20.77 -1.48 4.24
N ASP A 81 19.86 -1.47 3.27
CA ASP A 81 18.73 -2.39 3.22
C ASP A 81 19.17 -3.86 3.25
N LEU A 82 20.25 -4.18 2.54
CA LEU A 82 20.86 -5.52 2.55
C LEU A 82 21.36 -5.90 3.95
N ALA A 83 21.95 -4.96 4.70
CA ALA A 83 22.41 -5.20 6.06
C ALA A 83 21.24 -5.46 7.02
N VAL A 84 20.14 -4.70 6.90
CA VAL A 84 18.91 -4.96 7.68
C VAL A 84 18.42 -6.40 7.44
N VAL A 85 18.35 -6.83 6.19
CA VAL A 85 17.91 -8.19 5.82
C VAL A 85 18.89 -9.25 6.33
N ALA A 86 20.20 -9.02 6.24
CA ALA A 86 21.21 -9.95 6.72
C ALA A 86 21.19 -10.10 8.25
N ILE A 87 21.00 -8.99 8.99
CA ILE A 87 20.80 -9.01 10.45
C ILE A 87 19.54 -9.79 10.78
N ALA A 88 18.44 -9.52 10.07
CA ALA A 88 17.16 -10.18 10.27
C ALA A 88 17.21 -11.70 10.11
N GLN A 89 17.91 -12.18 9.07
CA GLN A 89 18.08 -13.61 8.83
C GLN A 89 19.00 -14.29 9.85
N ARG A 90 20.01 -13.57 10.37
CA ARG A 90 21.01 -14.14 11.29
C ARG A 90 20.63 -14.00 12.76
N ALA A 91 19.80 -13.01 13.10
CA ALA A 91 19.38 -12.64 14.45
C ALA A 91 20.54 -12.65 15.48
N PRO A 92 21.60 -11.84 15.27
CA PRO A 92 22.76 -11.85 16.16
C PRO A 92 22.40 -11.30 17.56
N THR A 93 22.71 -12.07 18.60
CA THR A 93 22.48 -11.67 20.00
C THR A 93 23.76 -11.23 20.72
N THR A 94 24.93 -11.31 20.07
CA THR A 94 26.21 -10.88 20.63
C THR A 94 27.04 -10.07 19.62
N PRO A 95 27.99 -9.24 20.07
CA PRO A 95 28.90 -8.50 19.19
C PRO A 95 29.71 -9.41 18.24
N GLU A 96 30.11 -10.60 18.69
CA GLU A 96 30.86 -11.58 17.89
C GLU A 96 29.97 -12.18 16.79
N ALA A 97 28.69 -12.42 17.10
CA ALA A 97 27.70 -12.86 16.11
C ALA A 97 27.44 -11.76 15.07
N LEU A 98 27.36 -10.49 15.50
CA LEU A 98 27.16 -9.34 14.62
C LEU A 98 28.29 -9.19 13.60
N LYS A 99 29.56 -9.40 14.01
CA LYS A 99 30.73 -9.39 13.11
C LYS A 99 30.67 -10.42 11.98
N LYS A 100 29.88 -11.49 12.15
CA LYS A 100 29.72 -12.56 11.15
C LYS A 100 28.60 -12.25 10.14
N VAL A 101 27.85 -11.15 10.32
CA VAL A 101 26.77 -10.76 9.41
C VAL A 101 27.35 -10.11 8.16
N ARG A 102 26.92 -10.59 6.99
CA ARG A 102 27.39 -10.08 5.69
C ARG A 102 26.87 -8.66 5.45
N GLY A 103 27.71 -7.80 4.86
CA GLY A 103 27.33 -6.43 4.49
C GLY A 103 27.48 -5.41 5.62
N LEU A 104 28.02 -5.83 6.77
CA LEU A 104 28.47 -4.94 7.83
C LEU A 104 30.00 -4.76 7.75
N ASP A 105 30.44 -3.52 7.97
CA ASP A 105 31.85 -3.13 8.13
C ASP A 105 32.17 -2.68 9.58
N GLY A 106 33.42 -2.30 9.81
CA GLY A 106 33.96 -1.89 11.11
C GLY A 106 33.17 -0.81 11.86
N ARG A 107 32.42 0.06 11.16
CA ARG A 107 31.63 1.13 11.81
C ARG A 107 30.38 0.60 12.50
N HIS A 108 29.88 -0.57 12.09
CA HIS A 108 28.69 -1.20 12.66
C HIS A 108 28.99 -2.09 13.87
N PHE A 109 30.28 -2.33 14.16
CA PHE A 109 30.72 -3.22 15.24
C PHE A 109 31.19 -2.47 16.49
N LYS A 110 30.96 -1.15 16.57
CA LYS A 110 31.45 -0.31 17.67
C LYS A 110 30.40 0.70 18.12
N GLY A 111 30.43 1.02 19.41
CA GLY A 111 29.66 2.10 20.04
C GLY A 111 28.15 1.96 19.83
N ALA A 112 27.47 3.11 19.80
CA ALA A 112 26.02 3.21 19.76
C ALA A 112 25.35 2.48 18.59
N VAL A 113 26.05 2.27 17.46
CA VAL A 113 25.52 1.52 16.32
C VAL A 113 25.42 0.03 16.64
N ALA A 114 26.48 -0.57 17.18
CA ALA A 114 26.48 -1.98 17.55
C ALA A 114 25.46 -2.26 18.67
N ASP A 115 25.46 -1.42 19.70
CA ASP A 115 24.55 -1.54 20.83
C ASP A 115 23.10 -1.38 20.38
N GLY A 116 22.84 -0.41 19.50
CA GLY A 116 21.51 -0.16 18.93
C GLY A 116 20.98 -1.33 18.09
N ILE A 117 21.84 -1.95 17.28
CA ILE A 117 21.46 -3.13 16.49
C ILE A 117 21.13 -4.31 17.39
N LEU A 118 22.01 -4.64 18.35
CA LEU A 118 21.82 -5.78 19.25
C LEU A 118 20.57 -5.60 20.11
N ARG A 119 20.33 -4.38 20.58
CA ARG A 119 19.10 -4.03 21.30
C ARG A 119 17.86 -4.17 20.42
N ALA A 120 17.90 -3.68 19.19
CA ALA A 120 16.78 -3.85 18.25
C ALA A 120 16.48 -5.34 17.98
N VAL A 121 17.49 -6.20 17.91
CA VAL A 121 17.30 -7.65 17.77
C VAL A 121 16.70 -8.28 19.04
N ALA A 122 17.04 -7.77 20.23
CA ALA A 122 16.51 -8.26 21.50
C ALA A 122 15.05 -7.82 21.76
N ASP A 123 14.72 -6.58 21.39
CA ASP A 123 13.42 -5.95 21.68
C ASP A 123 12.27 -6.43 20.74
N VAL A 124 12.51 -7.47 19.93
CA VAL A 124 11.53 -8.01 18.97
C VAL A 124 10.26 -8.52 19.65
N GLY A 125 10.39 -9.04 20.88
CA GLY A 125 9.26 -9.56 21.67
C GLY A 125 8.24 -8.50 22.10
N ASP A 126 8.63 -7.22 22.09
CA ASP A 126 7.77 -6.10 22.49
C ASP A 126 6.99 -5.52 21.29
N LEU A 127 7.23 -6.02 20.08
CA LEU A 127 6.52 -5.56 18.90
C LEU A 127 5.08 -6.07 18.92
N PRO A 128 4.09 -5.23 18.58
CA PRO A 128 2.72 -5.68 18.36
C PRO A 128 2.71 -6.78 17.31
N ALA A 129 1.98 -7.86 17.56
CA ALA A 129 1.83 -8.92 16.58
C ALA A 129 1.34 -8.32 15.25
N LEU A 130 2.02 -8.66 14.16
CA LEU A 130 1.47 -8.36 12.84
C LEU A 130 0.19 -9.17 12.68
N PRO A 131 -0.85 -8.62 12.04
CA PRO A 131 -1.98 -9.41 11.60
C PRO A 131 -1.44 -10.65 10.89
N GLU A 132 -1.97 -11.82 11.24
CA GLU A 132 -1.67 -12.99 10.44
C GLU A 132 -2.03 -12.63 9.00
N ASP A 133 -1.12 -12.95 8.07
CA ASP A 133 -1.41 -12.90 6.65
C ASP A 133 -2.37 -14.08 6.45
N GLU A 134 -3.62 -13.93 6.90
CA GLU A 134 -4.69 -14.91 6.80
C GLU A 134 -4.67 -15.31 5.35
N GLY A 135 -4.17 -16.51 5.08
CA GLY A 135 -3.73 -16.93 3.75
C GLY A 135 -4.77 -16.49 2.75
N ARG A 136 -4.44 -15.38 2.05
CA ARG A 136 -5.40 -14.60 1.28
C ARG A 136 -6.19 -15.61 0.49
N PRO A 137 -7.52 -15.72 0.69
CA PRO A 137 -8.25 -16.91 0.29
C PRO A 137 -7.82 -17.22 -1.12
N THR A 138 -7.23 -18.38 -1.32
CA THR A 138 -7.11 -18.97 -2.64
C THR A 138 -8.54 -19.33 -3.05
N ALA A 139 -9.40 -18.31 -3.18
CA ALA A 139 -10.58 -18.36 -3.99
C ALA A 139 -10.02 -18.85 -5.32
N ALA A 140 -10.28 -20.14 -5.59
CA ALA A 140 -9.81 -20.88 -6.74
C ALA A 140 -9.73 -19.89 -7.88
N ARG A 141 -8.52 -19.65 -8.42
CA ARG A 141 -8.21 -18.58 -9.39
C ARG A 141 -9.28 -18.59 -10.48
N ARG A 142 -10.41 -17.92 -10.24
CA ARG A 142 -11.35 -17.57 -11.29
C ARG A 142 -10.49 -16.71 -12.18
N ASP A 143 -10.52 -16.96 -13.48
CA ASP A 143 -9.83 -16.09 -14.39
C ASP A 143 -10.55 -14.72 -14.35
N LEU A 144 -10.13 -13.88 -13.40
CA LEU A 144 -10.69 -12.56 -13.19
C LEU A 144 -10.22 -11.59 -14.29
N ARG A 145 -9.36 -12.02 -15.22
CA ARG A 145 -8.83 -11.15 -16.28
C ARG A 145 -9.95 -10.53 -17.11
N ALA A 146 -10.97 -11.31 -17.45
CA ALA A 146 -12.12 -10.81 -18.20
C ALA A 146 -12.89 -9.75 -17.39
N ALA A 147 -13.21 -10.05 -16.13
CA ALA A 147 -13.90 -9.13 -15.23
C ALA A 147 -13.09 -7.84 -15.01
N VAL A 148 -11.80 -7.95 -14.70
CA VAL A 148 -10.90 -6.80 -14.54
C VAL A 148 -10.83 -5.97 -15.83
N THR A 149 -10.80 -6.61 -17.00
CA THR A 149 -10.78 -5.90 -18.29
C THR A 149 -12.07 -5.12 -18.53
N LEU A 150 -13.24 -5.74 -18.28
CA LEU A 150 -14.54 -5.08 -18.41
C LEU A 150 -14.70 -3.92 -17.44
N VAL A 151 -14.34 -4.11 -16.17
CA VAL A 151 -14.38 -3.05 -15.16
C VAL A 151 -13.41 -1.93 -15.51
N SER A 152 -12.20 -2.25 -16.00
CA SER A 152 -11.24 -1.24 -16.46
C SER A 152 -11.80 -0.40 -17.62
N ALA A 153 -12.48 -1.05 -18.57
CA ALA A 153 -13.12 -0.36 -19.69
C ALA A 153 -14.25 0.57 -19.21
N TRP A 154 -15.09 0.09 -18.27
CA TRP A 154 -16.15 0.90 -17.66
C TRP A 154 -15.61 2.10 -16.89
N VAL A 155 -14.60 1.89 -16.03
CA VAL A 155 -13.92 2.97 -15.30
C VAL A 155 -13.35 4.00 -16.27
N GLY A 156 -12.76 3.56 -17.38
CA GLY A 156 -12.25 4.44 -18.43
C GLY A 156 -13.35 5.29 -19.09
N GLN A 157 -14.53 4.70 -19.36
CA GLN A 157 -15.68 5.46 -19.86
C GLN A 157 -16.17 6.47 -18.82
N LEU A 158 -16.42 6.03 -17.60
CA LEU A 158 -16.93 6.87 -16.52
C LEU A 158 -15.99 8.06 -16.24
N ALA A 159 -14.68 7.82 -16.26
CA ALA A 159 -13.68 8.87 -16.09
C ALA A 159 -13.73 9.92 -17.22
N ARG A 160 -13.97 9.48 -18.47
CA ARG A 160 -14.19 10.41 -19.60
C ARG A 160 -15.46 11.23 -19.40
N ASP A 161 -16.57 10.60 -19.05
CA ASP A 161 -17.86 11.27 -18.85
C ASP A 161 -17.77 12.31 -17.73
N LEU A 162 -17.01 12.00 -16.69
CA LEU A 162 -16.74 12.91 -15.57
C LEU A 162 -15.58 13.87 -15.85
N ALA A 163 -14.88 13.78 -16.97
CA ALA A 163 -13.67 14.56 -17.24
C ALA A 163 -12.65 14.54 -16.08
N ILE A 164 -12.33 13.34 -15.59
CA ILE A 164 -11.30 13.08 -14.57
C ILE A 164 -10.31 12.04 -15.08
N ASP A 165 -9.11 12.00 -14.50
CA ASP A 165 -8.14 10.96 -14.80
C ASP A 165 -8.66 9.60 -14.28
N PRO A 166 -8.69 8.53 -15.09
CA PRO A 166 -9.14 7.21 -14.64
C PRO A 166 -8.34 6.66 -13.45
N VAL A 167 -7.07 7.04 -13.28
CA VAL A 167 -6.25 6.65 -12.14
C VAL A 167 -6.75 7.27 -10.82
N LEU A 168 -7.40 8.44 -10.88
CA LEU A 168 -8.09 9.00 -9.70
C LEU A 168 -9.29 8.17 -9.30
N VAL A 169 -9.96 7.52 -10.26
CA VAL A 169 -11.07 6.60 -9.97
C VAL A 169 -10.52 5.30 -9.38
N GLY A 170 -9.53 4.69 -10.01
CA GLY A 170 -8.85 3.51 -9.48
C GLY A 170 -7.73 3.00 -10.38
N THR A 171 -6.66 2.51 -9.76
CA THR A 171 -5.60 1.80 -10.47
C THR A 171 -6.05 0.39 -10.86
N ARG A 172 -5.27 -0.27 -11.72
CA ARG A 172 -5.49 -1.69 -12.02
C ARG A 172 -5.50 -2.57 -10.77
N SER A 173 -4.64 -2.28 -9.80
CA SER A 173 -4.59 -3.04 -8.54
C SER A 173 -5.82 -2.82 -7.68
N ASP A 174 -6.37 -1.61 -7.68
CA ASP A 174 -7.64 -1.31 -6.98
C ASP A 174 -8.81 -2.08 -7.60
N ILE A 175 -8.86 -2.13 -8.94
CA ILE A 175 -9.87 -2.92 -9.68
C ILE A 175 -9.71 -4.42 -9.38
N GLU A 176 -8.49 -4.94 -9.37
CA GLU A 176 -8.22 -6.33 -9.03
C GLU A 176 -8.65 -6.68 -7.59
N ALA A 177 -8.47 -5.75 -6.63
CA ALA A 177 -8.93 -5.91 -5.26
C ALA A 177 -10.47 -5.89 -5.18
N MET A 178 -11.14 -4.96 -5.85
CA MET A 178 -12.61 -4.91 -5.91
C MET A 178 -13.19 -6.18 -6.54
N VAL A 179 -12.69 -6.61 -7.70
CA VAL A 179 -13.19 -7.81 -8.41
C VAL A 179 -12.97 -9.09 -7.60
N ARG A 180 -11.95 -9.12 -6.72
CA ARG A 180 -11.72 -10.21 -5.78
C ARG A 180 -12.70 -10.20 -4.59
N GLY A 181 -13.31 -9.04 -4.31
CA GLY A 181 -14.16 -8.82 -3.13
C GLY A 181 -13.35 -8.53 -1.86
N ASP A 182 -12.15 -7.96 -1.99
CA ASP A 182 -11.33 -7.58 -0.84
C ASP A 182 -12.08 -6.51 -0.01
N ALA A 183 -12.28 -6.75 1.29
CA ALA A 183 -13.11 -5.92 2.17
C ALA A 183 -12.59 -4.47 2.32
N ASP A 184 -11.29 -4.29 2.13
CA ASP A 184 -10.56 -3.02 2.18
C ASP A 184 -10.31 -2.40 0.80
N ALA A 185 -10.94 -2.91 -0.26
CA ALA A 185 -10.77 -2.38 -1.60
C ALA A 185 -11.21 -0.90 -1.65
N ARG A 186 -10.26 -0.01 -1.98
CA ARG A 186 -10.45 1.45 -2.03
C ARG A 186 -11.69 1.92 -2.80
N MET A 187 -12.05 1.20 -3.86
CA MET A 187 -13.18 1.56 -4.71
C MET A 187 -14.54 1.12 -4.14
N GLN A 188 -14.57 0.43 -3.00
CA GLN A 188 -15.79 0.05 -2.27
C GLN A 188 -16.19 1.05 -1.18
N THR A 189 -15.47 2.17 -1.03
CA THR A 189 -15.80 3.20 -0.03
C THR A 189 -15.91 4.60 -0.64
N GLY A 190 -16.62 5.48 0.07
CA GLY A 190 -16.77 6.90 -0.27
C GLY A 190 -17.32 7.14 -1.68
N TRP A 191 -16.92 8.26 -2.27
CA TRP A 191 -17.42 8.70 -3.58
C TRP A 191 -17.13 7.70 -4.72
N ARG A 192 -16.07 6.90 -4.61
CA ARG A 192 -15.75 5.87 -5.61
C ARG A 192 -16.75 4.74 -5.62
N HIS A 193 -17.27 4.36 -4.45
CA HIS A 193 -18.30 3.33 -4.36
C HIS A 193 -19.58 3.78 -5.06
N ASP A 194 -20.01 5.01 -4.79
CA ASP A 194 -21.23 5.59 -5.36
C ASP A 194 -21.16 5.65 -6.90
N LEU A 195 -19.98 5.94 -7.45
CA LEU A 195 -19.74 6.02 -8.89
C LEU A 195 -19.47 4.69 -9.58
N VAL A 196 -18.69 3.81 -8.92
CA VAL A 196 -18.14 2.61 -9.55
C VAL A 196 -18.60 1.35 -8.84
N GLY A 197 -18.49 1.31 -7.51
CA GLY A 197 -18.80 0.13 -6.69
C GLY A 197 -20.17 -0.46 -7.01
N GLY A 198 -21.24 0.32 -6.87
CA GLY A 198 -22.59 -0.14 -7.17
C GLY A 198 -22.76 -0.66 -8.61
N PRO A 199 -22.47 0.14 -9.65
CA PRO A 199 -22.54 -0.30 -11.05
C PRO A 199 -21.71 -1.55 -11.38
N VAL A 200 -20.51 -1.65 -10.80
CA VAL A 200 -19.62 -2.80 -11.00
C VAL A 200 -20.12 -4.03 -10.26
N ASP A 201 -20.69 -3.89 -9.07
CA ASP A 201 -21.30 -5.01 -8.33
C ASP A 201 -22.49 -5.60 -9.10
N GLU A 202 -23.32 -4.75 -9.71
CA GLU A 202 -24.40 -5.18 -10.61
C GLU A 202 -23.85 -5.92 -11.84
N LEU A 203 -22.74 -5.44 -12.43
CA LEU A 203 -22.09 -6.10 -13.56
C LEU A 203 -21.49 -7.46 -13.17
N LEU A 204 -20.76 -7.54 -12.06
CA LEU A 204 -20.09 -8.76 -11.58
C LEU A 204 -21.08 -9.81 -11.10
N SER A 205 -22.22 -9.39 -10.55
CA SER A 205 -23.32 -10.29 -10.17
C SER A 205 -24.19 -10.72 -11.35
N GLY A 206 -23.94 -10.20 -12.55
CA GLY A 206 -24.69 -10.53 -13.77
C GLY A 206 -26.06 -9.87 -13.86
N ARG A 207 -26.36 -8.88 -13.01
CA ARG A 207 -27.60 -8.07 -13.05
C ARG A 207 -27.49 -6.88 -14.01
N ALA A 208 -26.31 -6.58 -14.51
CA ALA A 208 -26.07 -5.61 -15.56
C ALA A 208 -25.18 -6.17 -16.68
N ALA A 209 -25.16 -5.49 -17.82
CA ALA A 209 -24.27 -5.76 -18.94
C ALA A 209 -23.65 -4.45 -19.47
N LEU A 210 -22.43 -4.55 -20.00
CA LEU A 210 -21.81 -3.46 -20.76
C LEU A 210 -22.16 -3.60 -22.24
N ALA A 211 -22.58 -2.50 -22.85
CA ALA A 211 -22.88 -2.39 -24.27
C ALA A 211 -22.30 -1.09 -24.84
N PHE A 212 -22.20 -1.01 -26.16
CA PHE A 212 -21.98 0.26 -26.84
C PHE A 212 -23.32 0.92 -27.15
N ASP A 213 -23.40 2.23 -26.98
CA ASP A 213 -24.59 3.04 -27.28
C ASP A 213 -24.81 3.31 -28.80
N GLY A 214 -23.89 2.84 -29.64
CA GLY A 214 -23.86 3.08 -31.09
C GLY A 214 -23.11 4.36 -31.51
N ARG A 215 -22.64 5.16 -30.55
CA ARG A 215 -21.78 6.34 -30.77
C ARG A 215 -20.33 6.10 -30.36
N GLY A 216 -20.04 4.90 -29.86
CA GLY A 216 -18.71 4.49 -29.41
C GLY A 216 -18.50 4.64 -27.91
N GLU A 217 -19.54 4.99 -27.15
CA GLU A 217 -19.51 5.10 -25.71
C GLU A 217 -20.01 3.81 -25.07
N LEU A 218 -19.36 3.42 -23.97
CA LEU A 218 -19.81 2.29 -23.17
C LEU A 218 -20.95 2.72 -22.27
N ILE A 219 -22.00 1.89 -22.20
CA ILE A 219 -23.14 2.09 -21.30
C ILE A 219 -23.36 0.83 -20.49
N LEU A 220 -23.81 1.01 -19.24
CA LEU A 220 -24.26 -0.07 -18.39
C LEU A 220 -25.78 -0.21 -18.51
N ILE A 221 -26.25 -1.37 -18.92
CA ILE A 221 -27.68 -1.66 -19.07
C ILE A 221 -28.12 -2.74 -18.07
N PRO A 222 -29.30 -2.60 -17.43
CA PRO A 222 -29.84 -3.65 -16.57
C PRO A 222 -30.11 -4.92 -17.37
N ARG A 223 -29.62 -6.05 -16.87
CA ARG A 223 -29.96 -7.38 -17.38
C ARG A 223 -31.17 -7.87 -16.60
N ARG A 224 -32.36 -7.68 -17.17
CA ARG A 224 -33.56 -8.36 -16.65
C ARG A 224 -33.40 -9.86 -16.86
N PRO A 225 -33.72 -10.70 -15.87
CA PRO A 225 -33.65 -12.15 -15.99
C PRO A 225 -34.56 -12.69 -17.09
#